data_AF-A0A180FCD2-F1
#
_entry.id   AF-A0A180FCD2-F1
#
_cell.length_a   1.000
_cell.length_b   1.000
_cell.length_c   1.000
_cell.angle_alpha   90.00
_cell.angle_beta   90.00
_cell.angle_gamma   90.00
#
_symmetry.space_group_name_H-M   'P 1'
#
loop_
_entity.id
_entity.type
_entity.pdbx_description
1 polymer ?
#
loop_
_entity_poly.entity_id
_entity_poly.type
_entity_poly.pdbx_seq_one_letter_code
_entity_poly.pdbx_strand_id
1 'polypeptide(L)'
;MGTSIGRSDADFNASQELITTKALANSARWKLIDSWILEILLPAKAEWEEAWKAYQNRKTRNSNIISAKNQARKKYEPVLRTLVATLTGDPLVTDTDLNSMGITGRNKKGGHIPAPATYPETEVKLPAPAKVELHFRDNGETGHAKPHGVRGAEIRWAILDTPPTDWDELLHSEFDTQSPFTLIFKGGERAKTVYFALRWENTTGEKGPWAEIQSAIIP
;
A
#
# COMPACT_ATOMS: atom_id res chain seq x y z
N MET A 1 -8.78 -0.37 7.87
CA MET A 1 -8.99 -1.45 8.86
C MET A 1 -10.41 -1.97 8.68
N GLY A 2 -10.59 -3.21 8.19
CA GLY A 2 -11.91 -3.82 8.10
C GLY A 2 -12.51 -3.96 9.50
N THR A 3 -13.76 -3.55 9.69
CA THR A 3 -14.41 -3.59 11.01
C THR A 3 -14.76 -5.04 11.36
N SER A 4 -13.88 -5.73 12.10
CA SER A 4 -14.11 -7.08 12.64
C SER A 4 -15.21 -7.14 13.70
N ILE A 5 -15.64 -5.99 14.21
CA ILE A 5 -16.76 -5.85 15.15
C ILE A 5 -18.00 -5.39 14.39
N GLY A 6 -19.08 -6.15 14.51
CA GLY A 6 -20.36 -5.87 13.86
C GLY A 6 -20.93 -4.48 14.15
N ARG A 7 -21.48 -3.83 13.11
CA ARG A 7 -22.10 -2.50 13.24
C ARG A 7 -23.49 -2.55 13.84
N SER A 8 -24.33 -3.50 13.43
CA SER A 8 -25.64 -3.69 14.07
C SER A 8 -25.47 -4.29 15.47
N ASP A 9 -26.45 -4.11 16.36
CA ASP A 9 -26.35 -4.72 17.69
C ASP A 9 -26.36 -6.26 17.65
N ALA A 10 -27.06 -6.84 16.68
CA ALA A 10 -27.08 -8.27 16.47
C ALA A 10 -25.71 -8.79 16.04
N ASP A 11 -25.09 -8.13 15.06
CA ASP A 11 -23.74 -8.48 14.60
C ASP A 11 -22.70 -8.22 15.69
N PHE A 12 -22.84 -7.14 16.45
CA PHE A 12 -22.00 -6.85 17.61
C PHE A 12 -22.09 -7.97 18.64
N ASN A 13 -23.31 -8.42 18.96
CA ASN A 13 -23.53 -9.52 19.90
C ASN A 13 -22.91 -10.84 19.41
N ALA A 14 -23.03 -11.16 18.12
CA ALA A 14 -22.40 -12.35 17.55
C ALA A 14 -20.87 -12.24 17.55
N SER A 15 -20.33 -11.08 17.17
CA SER A 15 -18.87 -10.85 17.08
C SER A 15 -18.22 -10.90 18.46
N GLN A 16 -18.82 -10.23 19.46
CA GLN A 16 -18.26 -10.18 20.81
C GLN A 16 -18.20 -11.57 21.45
N GLU A 17 -19.22 -12.40 21.24
CA GLU A 17 -19.30 -13.75 21.80
C GLU A 17 -18.21 -14.64 21.21
N LEU A 18 -18.03 -14.62 19.90
CA LEU A 18 -16.99 -15.35 19.20
C LEU A 18 -15.58 -14.93 19.66
N ILE A 19 -15.30 -13.62 19.65
CA ILE A 19 -13.99 -13.06 19.99
C ILE A 19 -13.64 -13.38 21.45
N THR A 20 -14.54 -13.09 22.39
CA THR A 20 -14.25 -13.29 23.83
C THR A 20 -14.13 -14.76 24.19
N THR A 21 -14.97 -15.64 23.64
CA THR A 21 -14.88 -17.10 23.89
C THR A 21 -13.53 -17.65 23.44
N LYS A 22 -13.08 -17.28 22.24
CA LYS A 22 -11.78 -17.72 21.70
C LYS A 22 -10.61 -17.12 22.46
N ALA A 23 -10.70 -15.85 22.86
CA ALA A 23 -9.69 -15.17 23.66
C ALA A 23 -9.51 -15.82 25.04
N LEU A 24 -10.60 -16.13 25.74
CA LEU A 24 -10.54 -16.79 27.04
C LEU A 24 -9.98 -18.21 26.93
N ALA A 25 -10.42 -18.98 25.92
CA ALA A 25 -9.91 -20.34 25.69
C ALA A 25 -8.41 -20.40 25.38
N ASN A 26 -7.83 -19.30 24.87
CA ASN A 26 -6.41 -19.21 24.52
C ASN A 26 -5.61 -18.25 25.40
N SER A 27 -6.21 -17.75 26.49
CA SER A 27 -5.65 -16.70 27.36
C SER A 27 -4.23 -17.03 27.84
N ALA A 28 -3.98 -18.26 28.26
CA ALA A 28 -2.66 -18.73 28.68
C ALA A 28 -1.63 -18.75 27.53
N ARG A 29 -2.03 -19.18 26.33
CA ARG A 29 -1.15 -19.23 25.14
C ARG A 29 -0.78 -17.82 24.67
N TRP A 30 -1.75 -16.91 24.67
CA TRP A 30 -1.59 -15.52 24.22
C TRP A 30 -1.13 -14.58 25.34
N LYS A 31 -0.87 -15.10 26.54
CA LYS A 31 -0.39 -14.33 27.71
C LYS A 31 -1.21 -13.07 27.96
N LEU A 32 -2.54 -13.18 27.83
CA LEU A 32 -3.42 -12.05 28.08
C LEU A 32 -3.32 -11.64 29.55
N ILE A 33 -3.47 -10.33 29.82
CA ILE A 33 -3.34 -9.80 31.18
C ILE A 33 -4.58 -10.22 31.99
N ASP A 34 -4.41 -11.18 32.90
CA ASP A 34 -5.49 -11.77 33.69
C ASP A 34 -6.30 -10.72 34.46
N SER A 35 -5.64 -9.74 35.08
CA SER A 35 -6.33 -8.67 35.82
C SER A 35 -7.21 -7.81 34.89
N TRP A 36 -6.71 -7.44 33.71
CA TRP A 36 -7.49 -6.67 32.74
C TRP A 36 -8.71 -7.46 32.23
N ILE A 37 -8.56 -8.77 32.00
CA ILE A 37 -9.69 -9.63 31.59
C ILE A 37 -10.75 -9.65 32.69
N LEU A 38 -10.36 -9.95 33.93
CA LEU A 38 -11.28 -10.17 35.05
C LEU A 38 -11.96 -8.87 35.50
N GLU A 39 -11.23 -7.75 35.51
CA GLU A 39 -11.72 -6.49 36.09
C GLU A 39 -12.36 -5.56 35.05
N ILE A 40 -12.04 -5.70 33.76
CA ILE A 40 -12.50 -4.76 32.73
C ILE A 40 -13.32 -5.47 31.65
N LEU A 41 -12.77 -6.53 31.02
CA LEU A 41 -13.44 -7.19 29.90
C LEU A 41 -14.71 -7.93 30.32
N LEU A 42 -14.61 -8.82 31.32
CA LEU A 42 -15.74 -9.65 31.75
C LEU A 42 -16.90 -8.84 32.35
N PRO A 43 -16.69 -7.81 33.19
CA PRO A 43 -17.77 -6.99 33.70
C PRO A 43 -18.49 -6.20 32.60
N ALA A 44 -17.76 -5.62 31.66
CA ALA A 44 -18.35 -4.89 30.53
C ALA A 44 -19.16 -5.82 29.60
N LYS A 45 -18.66 -7.05 29.39
CA LYS A 45 -19.38 -8.09 28.66
C LYS A 45 -20.69 -8.48 29.37
N ALA A 46 -20.64 -8.70 30.68
CA ALA A 46 -21.83 -9.06 31.45
C ALA A 46 -22.91 -7.95 31.41
N GLU A 47 -22.52 -6.68 31.55
CA GLU A 47 -23.44 -5.53 31.45
C GLU A 47 -24.13 -5.49 30.07
N TRP A 48 -23.36 -5.73 28.99
CA TRP A 48 -23.93 -5.83 27.64
C TRP A 48 -24.91 -6.99 27.51
N GLU A 49 -24.56 -8.19 27.98
CA GLU A 49 -25.38 -9.39 27.81
C GLU A 49 -26.71 -9.31 28.55
N GLU A 50 -26.70 -8.75 29.77
CA GLU A 50 -27.91 -8.49 30.52
C GLU A 50 -28.82 -7.49 29.80
N ALA A 51 -28.26 -6.35 29.37
CA ALA A 51 -29.02 -5.31 28.68
C ALA A 51 -29.55 -5.78 27.30
N TRP A 52 -28.76 -6.58 26.58
CA TRP A 52 -29.16 -7.19 25.31
C TRP A 52 -30.31 -8.18 25.50
N LYS A 53 -30.22 -9.06 26.50
CA LYS A 53 -31.29 -10.01 26.85
C LYS A 53 -32.59 -9.28 27.21
N ALA A 54 -32.51 -8.19 27.98
CA ALA A 54 -33.66 -7.36 28.30
C ALA A 54 -34.27 -6.71 27.04
N TYR A 55 -33.43 -6.20 26.13
CA TYR A 55 -33.85 -5.60 24.86
C TYR A 55 -34.54 -6.60 23.92
N GLN A 56 -34.13 -7.87 23.91
CA GLN A 56 -34.72 -8.91 23.06
C GLN A 56 -36.20 -9.20 23.41
N ASN A 57 -36.62 -8.96 24.66
CA ASN A 57 -38.00 -9.16 25.06
C ASN A 57 -38.90 -8.01 24.56
N ARG A 58 -39.52 -8.21 23.40
CA ARG A 58 -40.41 -7.21 22.76
C ARG A 58 -41.61 -6.80 23.61
N LYS A 59 -42.08 -7.64 24.55
CA LYS A 59 -43.26 -7.35 25.38
C LYS A 59 -42.96 -6.33 26.49
N THR A 60 -41.72 -6.30 26.98
CA THR A 60 -41.30 -5.41 28.08
C THR A 60 -40.42 -4.27 27.60
N ARG A 61 -39.96 -4.29 26.35
CA ARG A 61 -39.09 -3.28 25.75
C ARG A 61 -39.71 -1.88 25.80
N ASN A 62 -39.02 -0.97 26.48
CA ASN A 62 -39.37 0.44 26.60
C ASN A 62 -38.13 1.33 26.37
N SER A 63 -38.30 2.65 26.42
CA SER A 63 -37.22 3.63 26.23
C SER A 63 -36.04 3.43 27.20
N ASN A 64 -36.32 3.08 28.45
CA ASN A 64 -35.28 2.85 29.47
C ASN A 64 -34.41 1.63 29.11
N ILE A 65 -35.02 0.53 28.65
CA ILE A 65 -34.28 -0.67 28.22
C ILE A 65 -33.43 -0.37 26.97
N ILE A 66 -33.98 0.40 26.01
CA ILE A 66 -33.23 0.81 24.81
C ILE A 66 -32.01 1.67 25.21
N SER A 67 -32.21 2.63 26.12
CA SER A 67 -31.15 3.49 26.64
C SER A 67 -30.06 2.68 27.37
N ALA A 68 -30.45 1.77 28.25
CA ALA A 68 -29.53 0.90 28.98
C ALA A 68 -28.67 0.05 28.02
N LYS A 69 -29.29 -0.59 27.02
CA LYS A 69 -28.56 -1.36 26.00
C LYS A 69 -27.58 -0.49 25.20
N ASN A 70 -27.98 0.74 24.83
CA ASN A 70 -27.08 1.67 24.12
C ASN A 70 -25.91 2.13 25.00
N GLN A 71 -26.13 2.38 26.29
CA GLN A 71 -25.08 2.75 27.23
C GLN A 71 -24.10 1.58 27.46
N ALA A 72 -24.61 0.37 27.65
CA ALA A 72 -23.79 -0.83 27.78
C ALA A 72 -22.90 -1.04 26.54
N ARG A 73 -23.46 -0.89 25.33
CA ARG A 73 -22.67 -0.94 24.09
C ARG A 73 -21.59 0.12 24.03
N LYS A 74 -21.94 1.37 24.36
CA LYS A 74 -21.00 2.51 24.35
C LYS A 74 -19.81 2.27 25.28
N LYS A 75 -20.02 1.60 26.40
CA LYS A 75 -18.96 1.20 27.35
C LYS A 75 -18.14 0.01 26.85
N TYR A 76 -18.79 -1.02 26.32
CA TYR A 76 -18.13 -2.29 25.99
C TYR A 76 -17.39 -2.27 24.65
N GLU A 77 -17.92 -1.58 23.63
CA GLU A 77 -17.33 -1.55 22.29
C GLU A 77 -15.86 -1.07 22.27
N PRO A 78 -15.45 -0.01 23.00
CA PRO A 78 -14.04 0.37 23.13
C PRO A 78 -13.15 -0.70 23.78
N VAL A 79 -13.67 -1.41 24.79
CA VAL A 79 -12.95 -2.49 25.48
C VAL A 79 -12.70 -3.65 24.52
N LEU A 80 -13.73 -4.05 23.76
CA LEU A 80 -13.62 -5.09 22.74
C LEU A 80 -12.66 -4.70 21.62
N ARG A 81 -12.67 -3.43 21.18
CA ARG A 81 -11.68 -2.91 20.23
C ARG A 81 -10.25 -3.01 20.75
N THR A 82 -10.05 -2.73 22.03
CA THR A 82 -8.72 -2.84 22.69
C THR A 82 -8.22 -4.29 22.67
N LEU A 83 -9.10 -5.26 22.95
CA LEU A 83 -8.78 -6.68 22.83
C LEU A 83 -8.38 -7.04 21.39
N VAL A 84 -9.21 -6.67 20.40
CA VAL A 84 -8.93 -6.95 18.98
C VAL A 84 -7.60 -6.34 18.54
N ALA A 85 -7.30 -5.10 18.93
CA ALA A 85 -6.04 -4.44 18.62
C ALA A 85 -4.84 -5.17 19.25
N THR A 86 -4.97 -5.59 20.51
CA THR A 86 -3.93 -6.37 21.23
C THR A 86 -3.66 -7.69 20.52
N LEU A 87 -4.71 -8.46 20.20
CA LEU A 87 -4.59 -9.73 19.50
C LEU A 87 -3.98 -9.56 18.09
N THR A 88 -4.37 -8.50 17.38
CA THR A 88 -3.83 -8.21 16.05
C THR A 88 -2.37 -7.77 16.12
N GLY A 89 -1.91 -7.13 17.21
CA GLY A 89 -0.53 -6.72 17.40
C GLY A 89 0.40 -7.82 17.93
N ASP A 90 -0.14 -8.84 18.58
CA ASP A 90 0.67 -9.83 19.31
C ASP A 90 1.23 -10.95 18.41
N PRO A 91 2.55 -11.10 18.26
CA PRO A 91 3.14 -12.14 17.41
C PRO A 91 2.80 -13.58 17.82
N LEU A 92 2.35 -13.83 19.06
CA LEU A 92 1.88 -15.15 19.53
C LEU A 92 0.50 -15.53 18.96
N VAL A 93 -0.25 -14.55 18.47
CA VAL A 93 -1.55 -14.77 17.82
C VAL A 93 -1.31 -14.88 16.31
N THR A 94 -1.60 -16.06 15.77
CA THR A 94 -1.41 -16.34 14.33
C THR A 94 -2.54 -15.76 13.49
N ASP A 95 -2.34 -15.59 12.18
CA ASP A 95 -3.42 -15.17 11.27
C ASP A 95 -4.57 -16.19 11.24
N THR A 96 -4.26 -17.49 11.41
CA THR A 96 -5.29 -18.54 11.56
C THR A 96 -6.13 -18.33 12.81
N ASP A 97 -5.50 -17.95 13.93
CA ASP A 97 -6.20 -17.61 15.16
C ASP A 97 -7.12 -16.40 14.96
N LEU A 98 -6.62 -15.32 14.33
CA LEU A 98 -7.40 -14.12 14.02
C LEU A 98 -8.61 -14.44 13.13
N ASN A 99 -8.40 -15.19 12.05
CA ASN A 99 -9.46 -15.58 11.12
C ASN A 99 -10.53 -16.44 11.82
N SER A 100 -10.14 -17.29 12.77
CA SER A 100 -11.09 -18.10 13.55
C SER A 100 -12.02 -17.27 14.45
N MET A 101 -11.66 -16.01 14.72
CA MET A 101 -12.44 -15.03 15.48
C MET A 101 -13.22 -14.07 14.58
N GLY A 102 -13.17 -14.25 13.25
CA GLY A 102 -13.75 -13.31 12.29
C GLY A 102 -12.97 -11.98 12.17
N ILE A 103 -11.74 -11.93 12.71
CA ILE A 103 -10.85 -10.78 12.57
C ILE A 103 -10.03 -10.98 11.31
N THR A 104 -10.13 -10.05 10.35
CA THR A 104 -9.26 -10.09 9.17
C THR A 104 -7.80 -10.10 9.60
N GLY A 105 -7.05 -11.11 9.16
CA GLY A 105 -5.63 -11.26 9.47
C GLY A 105 -4.80 -10.02 9.12
N ARG A 106 -3.56 -10.00 9.60
CA ARG A 106 -2.69 -8.82 9.45
C ARG A 106 -2.51 -8.48 7.97
N ASN A 107 -2.65 -7.20 7.62
CA ASN A 107 -2.16 -6.74 6.32
C ASN A 107 -0.65 -6.99 6.28
N LYS A 108 -0.23 -8.01 5.56
CA LYS A 108 1.18 -8.20 5.22
C LYS A 108 1.62 -6.91 4.52
N LYS A 109 2.61 -6.19 5.08
CA LYS A 109 3.21 -5.05 4.39
C LYS A 109 3.57 -5.52 2.98
N GLY A 110 3.20 -4.73 1.98
CA GLY A 110 3.41 -5.07 0.56
C GLY A 110 4.85 -5.55 0.36
N GLY A 111 4.99 -6.68 -0.34
CA GLY A 111 6.28 -7.30 -0.60
C GLY A 111 7.25 -6.32 -1.27
N HIS A 112 8.55 -6.59 -1.11
CA HIS A 112 9.61 -5.89 -1.84
C HIS A 112 9.25 -5.85 -3.33
N ILE A 113 9.26 -4.65 -3.91
CA ILE A 113 9.11 -4.47 -5.36
C ILE A 113 10.51 -4.65 -5.92
N PRO A 114 10.75 -5.69 -6.75
CA PRO A 114 12.08 -5.94 -7.29
C PRO A 114 12.53 -4.82 -8.23
N ALA A 115 13.84 -4.75 -8.45
CA ALA A 115 14.42 -3.90 -9.48
C ALA A 115 13.79 -4.23 -10.85
N PRO A 116 13.57 -3.22 -11.71
CA PRO A 116 13.01 -3.45 -13.04
C PRO A 116 13.92 -4.38 -13.85
N ALA A 117 13.35 -5.42 -14.47
CA ALA A 117 14.11 -6.37 -15.30
C ALA A 117 14.20 -5.95 -16.77
N THR A 118 13.37 -5.01 -17.21
CA THR A 118 13.33 -4.46 -18.57
C THR A 118 13.93 -3.07 -18.61
N TYR A 119 14.03 -2.51 -19.82
CA TYR A 119 14.49 -1.15 -20.08
C TYR A 119 13.51 -0.43 -21.02
N PRO A 120 13.52 0.92 -21.08
CA PRO A 120 12.63 1.67 -21.97
C PRO A 120 13.04 1.53 -23.43
N GLU A 121 12.08 1.22 -24.31
CA GLU A 121 12.21 1.44 -25.75
C GLU A 121 11.91 2.92 -26.05
N THR A 122 12.77 3.58 -26.84
CA THR A 122 12.68 5.02 -27.11
C THR A 122 12.43 5.31 -28.60
N GLU A 123 11.46 6.19 -28.87
CA GLU A 123 11.16 6.81 -30.16
C GLU A 123 11.53 8.30 -30.10
N VAL A 124 12.35 8.77 -31.04
CA VAL A 124 12.80 10.17 -31.10
C VAL A 124 11.91 10.99 -32.02
N LYS A 125 11.44 12.15 -31.53
CA LYS A 125 10.71 13.15 -32.33
C LYS A 125 11.41 14.50 -32.29
N LEU A 126 11.40 15.21 -33.42
CA LEU A 126 12.06 16.50 -33.60
C LEU A 126 10.99 17.58 -33.88
N PRO A 127 10.26 18.06 -32.85
CA PRO A 127 9.07 18.89 -33.05
C PRO A 127 9.38 20.33 -33.47
N ALA A 128 10.57 20.83 -33.14
CA ALA A 128 10.97 22.21 -33.39
C ALA A 128 12.50 22.34 -33.38
N PRO A 129 13.08 23.45 -33.92
CA PRO A 129 14.51 23.71 -33.83
C PRO A 129 15.01 23.68 -32.38
N ALA A 130 16.18 23.08 -32.18
CA ALA A 130 16.81 22.88 -30.88
C ALA A 130 15.96 22.11 -29.84
N LYS A 131 14.95 21.34 -30.28
CA LYS A 131 14.16 20.46 -29.41
C LYS A 131 14.21 19.02 -29.90
N VAL A 132 14.48 18.10 -28.96
CA VAL A 132 14.42 16.66 -29.16
C VAL A 132 13.47 16.08 -28.11
N GLU A 133 12.43 15.38 -28.55
CA GLU A 133 11.51 14.66 -27.67
C GLU A 133 11.85 13.17 -27.67
N LEU A 134 11.97 12.60 -26.48
CA LEU A 134 12.17 11.18 -26.23
C LEU A 134 10.84 10.59 -25.76
N HIS A 135 10.17 9.87 -26.65
CA HIS A 135 8.96 9.12 -26.32
C HIS A 135 9.38 7.72 -25.89
N PHE A 136 9.05 7.31 -24.67
CA PHE A 136 9.52 6.03 -24.14
C PHE A 136 8.40 5.17 -23.58
N ARG A 137 8.53 3.85 -23.79
CA ARG A 137 7.58 2.80 -23.37
C ARG A 137 8.33 1.55 -22.95
N ASP A 138 7.64 0.57 -22.36
CA ASP A 138 8.29 -0.68 -22.00
C ASP A 138 8.70 -1.49 -23.25
N ASN A 139 9.88 -2.11 -23.20
CA ASN A 139 10.42 -2.88 -24.30
C ASN A 139 9.57 -4.14 -24.57
N GLY A 140 9.15 -4.33 -25.82
CA GLY A 140 8.32 -5.46 -26.24
C GLY A 140 6.81 -5.25 -26.03
N GLU A 141 6.40 -4.11 -25.46
CA GLU A 141 5.00 -3.76 -25.27
C GLU A 141 4.51 -2.74 -26.31
N THR A 142 3.23 -2.84 -26.68
CA THR A 142 2.60 -1.91 -27.64
C THR A 142 1.97 -0.69 -26.96
N GLY A 143 1.72 -0.77 -25.65
CA GLY A 143 1.12 0.30 -24.86
C GLY A 143 2.13 1.32 -24.31
N HIS A 144 1.63 2.48 -23.89
CA HIS A 144 2.43 3.52 -23.20
C HIS A 144 2.54 3.30 -21.68
N ALA A 145 2.11 2.15 -21.18
CA ALA A 145 2.19 1.82 -19.77
C ALA A 145 3.63 1.48 -19.38
N LYS A 146 4.04 1.91 -18.18
CA LYS A 146 5.30 1.50 -17.56
C LYS A 146 5.14 0.07 -17.01
N PRO A 147 6.24 -0.69 -16.86
CA PRO A 147 6.19 -1.97 -16.17
C PRO A 147 5.66 -1.83 -14.75
N HIS A 148 5.04 -2.89 -14.23
CA HIS A 148 4.51 -2.90 -12.88
C HIS A 148 5.61 -2.60 -11.84
N GLY A 149 5.37 -1.64 -10.94
CA GLY A 149 6.32 -1.25 -9.89
C GLY A 149 7.37 -0.21 -10.32
N VAL A 150 7.43 0.15 -11.61
CA VAL A 150 8.30 1.20 -12.12
C VAL A 150 7.72 2.58 -11.86
N ARG A 151 8.56 3.47 -11.32
CA ARG A 151 8.21 4.87 -11.06
C ARG A 151 8.38 5.74 -12.30
N GLY A 152 9.47 5.56 -13.03
CA GLY A 152 9.86 6.39 -14.17
C GLY A 152 11.17 5.94 -14.78
N ALA A 153 11.68 6.71 -15.74
CA ALA A 153 12.95 6.47 -16.41
C ALA A 153 14.01 7.47 -15.94
N GLU A 154 15.22 6.98 -15.66
CA GLU A 154 16.42 7.81 -15.67
C GLU A 154 16.88 7.96 -17.12
N ILE A 155 17.05 9.20 -17.57
CA ILE A 155 17.54 9.57 -18.88
C ILE A 155 18.93 10.16 -18.68
N ARG A 156 19.92 9.66 -19.43
CA ARG A 156 21.24 10.27 -19.52
C ARG A 156 21.53 10.73 -20.94
N TRP A 157 22.25 11.82 -21.08
CA TRP A 157 22.66 12.33 -22.40
C TRP A 157 23.96 13.14 -22.39
N ALA A 158 24.59 13.26 -23.55
CA ALA A 158 25.71 14.16 -23.80
C ALA A 158 25.76 14.57 -25.28
N ILE A 159 26.30 15.75 -25.57
CA ILE A 159 26.63 16.18 -26.93
C ILE A 159 28.10 15.85 -27.16
N LEU A 160 28.37 14.94 -28.09
CA LEU A 160 29.71 14.41 -28.36
C LEU A 160 29.97 14.40 -29.87
N ASP A 161 31.24 14.53 -30.25
CA ASP A 161 31.66 14.44 -31.66
C ASP A 161 31.82 12.98 -32.12
N THR A 162 32.06 12.06 -31.17
CA THR A 162 32.19 10.63 -31.39
C THR A 162 31.15 9.85 -30.58
N PRO A 163 30.64 8.73 -31.09
CA PRO A 163 29.76 7.86 -30.32
C PRO A 163 30.42 7.40 -29.02
N PRO A 164 29.77 7.57 -27.86
CA PRO A 164 30.28 7.06 -26.60
C PRO A 164 30.21 5.53 -26.58
N THR A 165 31.14 4.92 -25.85
CA THR A 165 31.22 3.47 -25.66
C THR A 165 30.62 3.04 -24.32
N ASP A 166 30.49 3.98 -23.38
CA ASP A 166 29.94 3.77 -22.05
C ASP A 166 28.90 4.84 -21.66
N TRP A 167 28.00 4.46 -20.74
CA TRP A 167 26.89 5.25 -20.22
C TRP A 167 27.36 6.35 -19.27
N ASP A 168 28.54 6.21 -18.69
CA ASP A 168 29.17 7.22 -17.84
C ASP A 168 29.78 8.36 -18.67
N GLU A 169 29.93 8.20 -19.98
CA GLU A 169 30.26 9.29 -20.91
C GLU A 169 29.05 10.22 -21.16
N LEU A 170 27.84 9.80 -20.78
CA LEU A 170 26.62 10.61 -20.84
C LEU A 170 26.52 11.50 -19.59
N LEU A 171 27.16 12.66 -19.67
CA LEU A 171 27.43 13.56 -18.53
C LEU A 171 26.20 14.20 -17.89
N HIS A 172 25.08 14.28 -18.60
CA HIS A 172 23.83 14.82 -18.07
C HIS A 172 22.90 13.69 -17.68
N SER A 173 22.13 13.90 -16.62
CA SER A 173 21.14 12.93 -16.13
C SER A 173 19.92 13.64 -15.56
N GLU A 174 18.73 13.12 -15.89
CA GLU A 174 17.46 13.56 -15.34
C GLU A 174 16.53 12.36 -15.18
N PHE A 175 15.52 12.49 -14.32
CA PHE A 175 14.55 11.45 -14.05
C PHE A 175 13.15 11.94 -14.43
N ASP A 176 12.49 11.23 -15.33
CA ASP A 176 11.12 11.53 -15.73
C ASP A 176 10.16 10.40 -15.36
N THR A 177 9.00 10.79 -14.82
CA THR A 177 7.92 9.88 -14.47
C THR A 177 6.96 9.61 -15.63
N GLN A 178 7.03 10.39 -16.71
CA GLN A 178 6.09 10.35 -17.82
C GLN A 178 6.76 10.63 -19.17
N SER A 179 6.31 9.93 -20.21
CA SER A 179 6.70 10.22 -21.60
C SER A 179 5.75 11.26 -22.22
N PRO A 180 6.24 12.17 -23.09
CA PRO A 180 7.63 12.31 -23.53
C PRO A 180 8.49 13.20 -22.62
N PHE A 181 9.80 12.95 -22.64
CA PHE A 181 10.80 13.84 -22.05
C PHE A 181 11.40 14.75 -23.15
N THR A 182 11.49 16.05 -22.88
CA THR A 182 11.91 17.04 -23.88
C THR A 182 13.27 17.64 -23.54
N LEU A 183 14.25 17.37 -24.39
CA LEU A 183 15.55 18.00 -24.36
C LEU A 183 15.51 19.32 -25.16
N ILE A 184 15.93 20.41 -24.51
CA ILE A 184 16.00 21.75 -25.10
C ILE A 184 17.46 22.18 -25.17
N PHE A 185 17.94 22.45 -26.38
CA PHE A 185 19.32 22.81 -26.67
C PHE A 185 19.47 24.30 -26.97
N LYS A 186 20.70 24.80 -26.87
CA LYS A 186 21.04 26.18 -27.26
C LYS A 186 21.19 26.29 -28.77
N GLY A 187 21.02 27.49 -29.32
CA GLY A 187 21.15 27.73 -30.76
C GLY A 187 22.51 27.33 -31.36
N GLY A 188 23.60 27.40 -30.59
CA GLY A 188 24.95 26.98 -31.01
C GLY A 188 25.21 25.47 -30.94
N GLU A 189 24.23 24.69 -30.49
CA GLU A 189 24.30 23.23 -30.40
C GLU A 189 23.55 22.55 -31.56
N ARG A 190 22.89 23.33 -32.42
CA ARG A 190 22.24 22.81 -33.64
C ARG A 190 23.27 22.13 -34.55
N ALA A 191 22.81 21.12 -35.27
CA ALA A 191 23.63 20.25 -36.12
C ALA A 191 24.71 19.42 -35.40
N LYS A 192 24.79 19.48 -34.05
CA LYS A 192 25.57 18.53 -33.26
C LYS A 192 24.75 17.27 -32.97
N THR A 193 25.44 16.18 -32.66
CA THR A 193 24.82 14.92 -32.28
C THR A 193 24.67 14.87 -30.76
N VAL A 194 23.44 14.63 -30.28
CA VAL A 194 23.20 14.22 -28.90
C VAL A 194 23.13 12.71 -28.84
N TYR A 195 23.86 12.12 -27.91
CA TYR A 195 23.75 10.72 -27.52
C TYR A 195 22.96 10.63 -26.22
N PHE A 196 22.08 9.64 -26.10
CA PHE A 196 21.27 9.46 -24.91
C PHE A 196 20.95 7.98 -24.69
N ALA A 197 20.62 7.65 -23.45
CA ALA A 197 20.25 6.31 -23.05
C ALA A 197 19.33 6.36 -21.82
N LEU A 198 18.43 5.38 -21.70
CA LEU A 198 17.38 5.38 -20.67
C LEU A 198 17.39 4.06 -19.87
N ARG A 199 17.00 4.11 -18.60
CA ARG A 199 16.70 2.92 -17.78
C ARG A 199 15.52 3.14 -16.87
N TRP A 200 14.82 2.07 -16.51
CA TRP A 200 13.74 2.14 -15.52
C TRP A 200 14.27 2.27 -14.09
N GLU A 201 13.55 3.00 -13.24
CA GLU A 201 13.75 3.04 -11.80
C GLU A 201 12.42 2.73 -11.09
N ASN A 202 12.45 1.87 -10.07
CA ASN A 202 11.27 1.54 -9.29
C ASN A 202 10.98 2.58 -8.19
N THR A 203 9.89 2.39 -7.46
CA THR A 203 9.48 3.31 -6.37
C THR A 203 10.46 3.38 -5.19
N THR A 204 11.35 2.40 -5.05
CA THR A 204 12.38 2.33 -3.99
C THR A 204 13.75 2.83 -4.46
N GLY A 205 13.89 3.26 -5.71
CA GLY A 205 15.14 3.76 -6.28
C GLY A 205 16.07 2.67 -6.84
N GLU A 206 15.62 1.41 -6.90
CA GLU A 206 16.36 0.35 -7.56
C GLU A 206 16.23 0.50 -9.08
N LYS A 207 17.35 0.27 -9.76
CA LYS A 207 17.55 0.62 -11.17
C LYS A 207 17.59 -0.64 -12.02
N GLY A 208 16.90 -0.59 -13.14
CA GLY A 208 16.91 -1.65 -14.13
C GLY A 208 18.12 -1.58 -15.06
N PRO A 209 18.20 -2.51 -16.02
CA PRO A 209 19.19 -2.44 -17.07
C PRO A 209 18.99 -1.18 -17.93
N TRP A 210 20.07 -0.85 -18.59
CA TRP A 210 20.29 0.33 -19.40
C TRP A 210 19.91 -0.02 -20.86
N ALA A 211 19.08 0.80 -21.54
CA ALA A 211 18.65 0.65 -22.94
C ALA A 211 19.68 1.23 -23.93
N GLU A 212 20.05 0.50 -24.98
CA GLU A 212 21.19 0.84 -25.88
C GLU A 212 21.35 2.35 -26.16
N ILE A 213 22.60 2.83 -26.22
CA ILE A 213 22.87 4.23 -26.51
C ILE A 213 22.36 4.57 -27.91
N GLN A 214 21.45 5.54 -27.96
CA GLN A 214 20.88 6.08 -29.19
C GLN A 214 21.39 7.49 -29.45
N SER A 215 21.15 8.00 -30.65
CA SER A 215 21.60 9.32 -31.05
C SER A 215 20.58 10.06 -31.91
N ALA A 216 20.62 11.38 -31.84
CA ALA A 216 19.84 12.27 -32.71
C ALA A 216 20.66 13.50 -33.10
N ILE A 217 20.44 14.01 -34.32
CA ILE A 217 20.98 15.30 -34.74
C ILE A 217 20.04 16.39 -34.22
N ILE A 218 20.60 17.40 -33.55
CA ILE A 218 19.84 18.51 -33.01
C ILE A 218 19.33 19.40 -34.17
N PRO A 219 18.00 19.55 -34.35
CA PRO A 219 17.41 20.25 -35.50
C PRO A 219 17.64 21.76 -35.51
#